data_AF-A0A0R3Q9J0-F1
#
_entry.id   AF-A0A0R3Q9J0-F1
#
_cell.length_a   1.000
_cell.length_b   1.000
_cell.length_c   1.000
_cell.angle_alpha   90.00
_cell.angle_beta   90.00
_cell.angle_gamma   90.00
#
_symmetry.space_group_name_H-M   'P 1'
#
loop_
_entity.id
_entity.type
_entity.pdbx_description
1 polymer ?
#
loop_
_entity_poly.entity_id
_entity_poly.type
_entity_poly.pdbx_seq_one_letter_code
_entity_poly.pdbx_strand_id
1 'polypeptide(L)'
;MLYAEKTNSSTEIWHEIARKNFDAKKLCIFAWYLIERGLQPDVACEDRKVGLIGSRIYISLCCLSGAQAFNIFNDYLFQRALDQLRLIRGLLSSGHLSITNNRVDIVQNTKSKNKKPFAVNNSRVKQTVFEQLTLEDGTELRYMLCDVLDSLFVFLNRDLLSSAQQCLISLAVFLQQLMQLDFSEKTSLLQCKRLSDFQRLRGFSDRSFALMHRFLDNRHAVSGVVYGRVVMPRLLFWTFENTVLPTNAHPPKLMTTYKEAMLNFIRLRIEKNSEEEIFTILLVLQNVCFRCPDRSDYRAKVASSVIEVLAYLPPKHIRDFANFLLLIGANSKVAVRGFVIEIAVPFVKQCGKLFSHP
;
A
#
# COMPACT_ATOMS: atom_id res chain seq x y z
N MET A 1 26.07 -15.20 24.79
CA MET A 1 25.71 -14.59 26.10
C MET A 1 26.45 -13.28 26.38
N LEU A 2 27.72 -13.11 26.01
CA LEU A 2 28.52 -11.88 26.26
C LEU A 2 27.99 -10.56 25.63
N TYR A 3 27.17 -10.61 24.57
CA TYR A 3 26.65 -9.39 23.93
C TYR A 3 25.38 -8.83 24.58
N ALA A 4 24.59 -9.66 25.27
CA ALA A 4 23.33 -9.25 25.89
C ALA A 4 23.52 -8.59 27.28
N GLU A 5 24.64 -8.84 27.95
CA GLU A 5 24.98 -8.17 29.21
C GLU A 5 25.53 -6.75 28.98
N LYS A 6 26.09 -6.46 27.80
CA LYS A 6 26.56 -5.11 27.42
C LYS A 6 25.46 -4.17 26.94
N THR A 7 24.28 -4.67 26.55
CA THR A 7 23.19 -3.83 26.03
C THR A 7 22.49 -2.99 27.10
N ASN A 8 22.60 -3.38 28.38
CA ASN A 8 22.03 -2.60 29.49
C ASN A 8 23.00 -1.54 30.05
N SER A 9 24.26 -1.53 29.60
CA SER A 9 25.29 -0.55 29.98
C SER A 9 25.86 0.23 28.79
N SER A 10 25.34 0.02 27.58
CA SER A 10 25.94 0.55 26.36
C SER A 10 25.66 2.04 26.20
N THR A 11 26.73 2.84 26.22
CA THR A 11 26.83 4.09 25.46
C THR A 11 26.16 3.92 24.10
N GLU A 12 25.31 4.86 23.67
CA GLU A 12 24.61 4.77 22.39
C GLU A 12 25.60 4.42 21.27
N ILE A 13 25.24 3.45 20.42
CA ILE A 13 26.12 2.90 19.37
C ILE A 13 26.81 4.00 18.54
N TRP A 14 26.09 5.10 18.31
CA TRP A 14 26.58 6.24 17.57
C TRP A 14 27.69 7.02 18.29
N HIS A 15 27.64 7.13 19.63
CA HIS A 15 28.72 7.73 20.41
C HIS A 15 29.99 6.89 20.34
N GLU A 16 29.87 5.55 20.34
CA GLU A 16 31.04 4.68 20.20
C GLU A 16 31.65 4.75 18.79
N ILE A 17 30.80 4.81 17.75
CA ILE A 17 31.22 5.03 16.37
C ILE A 17 31.95 6.38 16.22
N ALA A 18 31.39 7.45 16.78
CA ALA A 18 31.99 8.78 16.77
C ALA A 18 33.32 8.82 17.55
N ARG A 19 33.39 8.15 18.71
CA ARG A 19 34.63 8.03 19.52
C ARG A 19 35.75 7.33 18.76
N LYS A 20 35.42 6.40 17.86
CA LYS A 20 36.38 5.72 16.97
C LYS A 20 36.71 6.53 15.71
N ASN A 21 36.36 7.82 15.65
CA ASN A 21 36.55 8.70 14.49
C ASN A 21 35.91 8.18 13.19
N PHE A 22 34.83 7.39 13.32
CA PHE A 22 34.07 6.93 12.18
C PHE A 22 32.85 7.85 11.96
N ASP A 23 32.70 8.35 10.73
CA ASP A 23 31.53 9.15 10.36
C ASP A 23 30.36 8.21 10.02
N ALA A 24 29.32 8.24 10.85
CA ALA A 24 28.11 7.44 10.69
C ALA A 24 27.46 7.60 9.30
N LYS A 25 27.60 8.77 8.65
CA LYS A 25 27.09 9.01 7.29
C LYS A 25 27.77 8.14 6.24
N LYS A 26 29.00 7.68 6.47
CA LYS A 26 29.69 6.74 5.57
C LYS A 26 28.97 5.40 5.48
N LEU A 27 28.27 4.97 6.53
CA LEU A 27 27.41 3.76 6.46
C LEU A 27 26.19 4.00 5.56
N CYS A 28 25.60 5.20 5.61
CA CYS A 28 24.52 5.57 4.69
C CYS A 28 24.99 5.60 3.23
N ILE A 29 26.19 6.14 2.97
CA ILE A 29 26.80 6.16 1.64
C ILE A 29 27.10 4.73 1.16
N PHE A 30 27.60 3.88 2.04
CA PHE A 30 27.83 2.48 1.71
C PHE A 30 26.52 1.75 1.36
N ALA A 31 25.48 1.93 2.18
CA ALA A 31 24.17 1.37 1.88
C ALA A 31 23.59 1.92 0.57
N TRP A 32 23.75 3.22 0.31
CA TRP A 32 23.37 3.85 -0.96
C TRP A 32 24.08 3.22 -2.15
N TYR A 33 25.41 3.03 -2.09
CA TYR A 33 26.17 2.38 -3.16
C TYR A 33 25.64 0.98 -3.48
N LEU A 34 25.33 0.18 -2.46
CA LEU A 34 24.76 -1.15 -2.66
C LEU A 34 23.37 -1.09 -3.31
N ILE A 35 22.51 -0.17 -2.86
CA ILE A 35 21.18 0.06 -3.43
C ILE A 35 21.28 0.47 -4.90
N GLU A 36 22.14 1.44 -5.24
CA GLU A 36 22.34 1.90 -6.61
C GLU A 36 22.86 0.82 -7.54
N ARG A 37 23.77 -0.04 -7.05
CA ARG A 37 24.25 -1.20 -7.80
C ARG A 37 23.10 -2.13 -8.18
N GLY A 38 22.20 -2.40 -7.24
CA GLY A 38 21.01 -3.22 -7.50
C GLY A 38 19.91 -2.54 -8.30
N LEU A 39 19.95 -1.21 -8.49
CA LEU A 39 18.96 -0.43 -9.24
C LEU A 39 19.37 -0.16 -10.70
N GLN A 40 20.62 -0.44 -11.08
CA GLN A 40 21.08 -0.25 -12.46
C GLN A 40 20.22 -1.04 -13.47
N PRO A 41 20.05 -0.55 -14.70
CA PRO A 41 19.38 -1.31 -15.76
C PRO A 41 20.20 -2.56 -16.09
N ASP A 42 19.51 -3.64 -16.45
CA ASP A 42 20.11 -4.86 -17.02
C ASP A 42 21.21 -5.56 -16.18
N VAL A 43 21.20 -5.37 -14.85
CA VAL A 43 22.09 -6.10 -13.94
C VAL A 43 21.54 -7.48 -13.55
N ALA A 44 22.48 -8.39 -13.27
CA ALA A 44 22.20 -9.77 -12.87
C ALA A 44 21.42 -9.86 -11.55
N CYS A 45 20.77 -11.00 -11.32
CA CYS A 45 20.00 -11.26 -10.10
C CYS A 45 20.83 -11.05 -8.82
N GLU A 46 22.11 -11.44 -8.83
CA GLU A 46 23.03 -11.23 -7.71
C GLU A 46 23.18 -9.75 -7.33
N ASP A 47 23.27 -8.85 -8.30
CA ASP A 47 23.34 -7.42 -8.02
C ASP A 47 22.00 -6.90 -7.45
N ARG A 48 20.87 -7.48 -7.88
CA ARG A 48 19.55 -7.18 -7.29
C ARG A 48 19.49 -7.61 -5.82
N LYS A 49 20.03 -8.79 -5.48
CA LYS A 49 20.17 -9.28 -4.09
C LYS A 49 21.03 -8.32 -3.27
N VAL A 50 22.15 -7.87 -3.81
CA VAL A 50 23.03 -6.86 -3.16
C VAL A 50 22.27 -5.56 -2.87
N GLY A 51 21.49 -5.05 -3.82
CA GLY A 51 20.67 -3.86 -3.58
C GLY A 51 19.61 -4.05 -2.50
N LEU A 52 19.03 -5.24 -2.39
CA LEU A 52 18.08 -5.59 -1.34
C LEU A 52 18.75 -5.64 0.04
N ILE A 53 19.97 -6.18 0.13
CA ILE A 53 20.81 -6.13 1.33
C ILE A 53 21.09 -4.68 1.72
N GLY A 54 21.49 -3.84 0.76
CA GLY A 54 21.70 -2.41 0.99
C GLY A 54 20.47 -1.71 1.56
N SER A 55 19.29 -2.03 1.02
CA SER A 55 18.00 -1.50 1.49
C SER A 55 17.71 -1.93 2.93
N ARG A 56 17.95 -3.20 3.27
CA ARG A 56 17.79 -3.72 4.64
C ARG A 56 18.74 -3.02 5.61
N ILE A 57 20.01 -2.89 5.24
CA ILE A 57 21.04 -2.21 6.05
C ILE A 57 20.59 -0.79 6.36
N TYR A 58 20.22 -0.02 5.33
CA TYR A 58 19.81 1.36 5.51
C TYR A 58 18.58 1.51 6.43
N ILE A 59 17.53 0.72 6.18
CA ILE A 59 16.31 0.75 7.01
C ILE A 59 16.64 0.36 8.46
N SER A 60 17.50 -0.65 8.65
CA SER A 60 17.93 -1.09 9.98
C SER A 60 18.74 -0.03 10.72
N LEU A 61 19.62 0.70 10.02
CA LEU A 61 20.37 1.83 10.60
C LEU A 61 19.42 2.92 11.11
N CYS A 62 18.35 3.21 10.36
CA CYS A 62 17.32 4.16 10.79
C CYS A 62 16.54 3.68 12.03
N CYS A 63 16.51 2.37 12.30
CA CYS A 63 15.84 1.81 13.47
C CYS A 63 16.64 1.94 14.77
N LEU A 64 17.94 2.19 14.71
CA LEU A 64 18.81 2.28 15.89
C LEU A 64 18.47 3.51 16.74
N SER A 65 18.49 3.35 18.06
CA SER A 65 18.29 4.46 19.00
C SER A 65 19.34 5.55 18.77
N GLY A 66 18.94 6.82 18.79
CA GLY A 66 19.82 7.96 18.52
C GLY A 66 20.03 8.28 17.02
N ALA A 67 19.50 7.48 16.08
CA ALA A 67 19.69 7.71 14.63
C ALA A 67 19.23 9.11 14.15
N GLN A 68 18.24 9.70 14.82
CA GLN A 68 17.77 11.06 14.53
C GLN A 68 18.81 12.12 14.89
N ALA A 69 19.50 11.99 16.03
CA ALA A 69 20.55 12.94 16.43
C ALA A 69 21.74 12.95 15.45
N PHE A 70 21.99 11.80 14.81
CA PHE A 70 23.06 11.63 13.82
C PHE A 70 22.60 11.89 12.37
N ASN A 71 21.34 12.34 12.16
CA ASN A 71 20.77 12.62 10.84
C ASN A 71 20.95 11.46 9.85
N ILE A 72 20.74 10.23 10.31
CA ILE A 72 20.89 9.01 9.50
C ILE A 72 19.76 8.87 8.49
N PHE A 73 18.54 9.26 8.88
CA PHE A 73 17.40 9.25 7.98
C PHE A 73 17.55 10.33 6.91
N ASN A 74 17.48 9.90 5.66
CA ASN A 74 17.53 10.72 4.46
C ASN A 74 16.40 10.33 3.51
N ASP A 75 15.57 11.31 3.12
CA ASP A 75 14.39 11.09 2.27
C ASP A 75 14.75 10.44 0.94
N TYR A 76 15.80 10.93 0.27
CA TYR A 76 16.22 10.39 -1.02
C TYR A 76 16.67 8.94 -0.89
N LEU A 77 17.51 8.62 0.09
CA LEU A 77 17.99 7.25 0.29
C LEU A 77 16.86 6.28 0.65
N PHE A 78 15.86 6.74 1.42
CA PHE A 78 14.66 5.95 1.69
C PHE A 78 13.82 5.71 0.44
N GLN A 79 13.68 6.70 -0.45
CA GLN A 79 13.05 6.50 -1.75
C GLN A 79 13.80 5.46 -2.58
N ARG A 80 15.14 5.52 -2.66
CA ARG A 80 15.94 4.52 -3.40
C ARG A 80 15.76 3.12 -2.82
N ALA A 81 15.71 2.98 -1.48
CA ALA A 81 15.39 1.71 -0.85
C ALA A 81 14.00 1.19 -1.26
N LEU A 82 12.97 2.05 -1.24
CA LEU A 82 11.62 1.67 -1.69
C LEU A 82 11.58 1.30 -3.18
N ASP A 83 12.31 2.02 -4.04
CA ASP A 83 12.41 1.70 -5.47
C ASP A 83 13.01 0.31 -5.68
N GLN A 84 14.02 -0.07 -4.89
CA GLN A 84 14.58 -1.41 -4.93
C GLN A 84 13.55 -2.46 -4.52
N LEU A 85 12.77 -2.22 -3.45
CA LEU A 85 11.71 -3.14 -3.03
C LEU A 85 10.62 -3.31 -4.09
N ARG A 86 10.25 -2.23 -4.79
CA ARG A 86 9.28 -2.28 -5.90
C ARG A 86 9.82 -3.08 -7.08
N LEU A 87 11.09 -2.93 -7.39
CA LEU A 87 11.76 -3.69 -8.44
C LEU A 87 11.73 -5.18 -8.13
N ILE A 88 12.15 -5.58 -6.91
CA ILE A 88 12.11 -6.97 -6.46
C ILE A 88 10.67 -7.52 -6.49
N ARG A 89 9.69 -6.73 -6.04
CA ARG A 89 8.27 -7.09 -6.16
C ARG A 89 7.88 -7.34 -7.62
N GLY A 90 8.31 -6.48 -8.55
CA GLY A 90 8.03 -6.62 -9.98
C GLY A 90 8.60 -7.92 -10.56
N LEU A 91 9.82 -8.27 -10.17
CA LEU A 91 10.46 -9.55 -10.51
C LEU A 91 9.65 -10.75 -10.01
N LEU A 92 9.26 -10.73 -8.72
CA LEU A 92 8.46 -11.80 -8.12
C LEU A 92 7.08 -11.95 -8.78
N SER A 93 6.47 -10.84 -9.20
CA SER A 93 5.18 -10.86 -9.91
C SER A 93 5.32 -11.42 -11.33
N SER A 94 6.43 -11.13 -12.02
CA SER A 94 6.68 -11.60 -13.39
C SER A 94 6.99 -13.09 -13.44
N GLY A 95 7.71 -13.61 -12.43
CA GLY A 95 7.97 -15.04 -12.29
C GLY A 95 6.72 -15.88 -12.02
N HIS A 96 5.65 -15.29 -11.47
CA HIS A 96 4.38 -15.98 -11.26
C HIS A 96 3.54 -16.10 -12.55
N LEU A 97 3.71 -15.18 -13.51
CA LEU A 97 3.01 -15.20 -14.80
C LEU A 97 3.58 -16.27 -15.76
N SER A 98 4.86 -16.63 -15.64
CA SER A 98 5.49 -17.66 -16.49
C SER A 98 5.11 -19.09 -16.05
N ILE A 99 4.87 -19.33 -14.76
CA ILE A 99 4.45 -20.65 -14.26
C ILE A 99 3.03 -21.01 -14.73
N THR A 100 2.16 -20.02 -14.97
CA THR A 100 0.77 -20.24 -15.42
C THR A 100 0.60 -20.27 -16.95
N ASN A 101 1.59 -19.83 -17.73
CA ASN A 101 1.47 -19.70 -19.19
C ASN A 101 1.93 -20.92 -20.01
N ASN A 102 2.21 -22.06 -19.38
CA ASN A 102 2.52 -23.29 -20.12
C ASN A 102 1.30 -23.99 -20.77
N ARG A 103 0.19 -23.28 -21.03
CA ARG A 103 -0.88 -23.80 -21.88
C ARG A 103 -1.51 -22.74 -22.79
N VAL A 104 -1.47 -23.09 -24.06
CA VAL A 104 -2.26 -22.65 -25.23
C VAL A 104 -1.71 -21.46 -26.03
N ASP A 105 -0.70 -21.76 -26.86
CA ASP A 105 -0.59 -21.15 -28.18
C ASP A 105 -1.88 -21.42 -28.97
N ILE A 106 -2.81 -20.47 -28.98
CA ILE A 106 -3.84 -20.41 -30.02
C ILE A 106 -3.26 -19.58 -31.17
N VAL A 107 -2.65 -20.29 -32.11
CA VAL A 107 -2.47 -19.80 -33.47
C VAL A 107 -3.86 -19.60 -34.07
N GLN A 108 -4.40 -18.39 -34.02
CA GLN A 108 -5.54 -17.99 -34.84
C GLN A 108 -5.07 -17.18 -36.04
N ASN A 109 -4.78 -17.94 -37.09
CA ASN A 109 -4.79 -17.49 -38.47
C ASN A 109 -6.17 -16.90 -38.79
N THR A 110 -6.30 -15.58 -38.90
CA THR A 110 -7.39 -14.96 -39.67
C THR A 110 -6.86 -13.82 -40.53
N LYS A 111 -6.84 -14.09 -41.84
CA LYS A 111 -6.61 -13.09 -42.89
C LYS A 111 -7.78 -12.10 -42.91
N SER A 112 -7.51 -10.81 -42.79
CA SER A 112 -8.44 -9.76 -43.20
C SER A 112 -7.67 -8.55 -43.73
N LYS A 113 -8.02 -8.14 -44.95
CA LYS A 113 -7.38 -7.10 -45.75
C LYS A 113 -7.87 -5.70 -45.36
N ASN A 114 -6.98 -4.73 -45.50
CA ASN A 114 -7.21 -3.29 -45.69
C ASN A 114 -7.78 -2.48 -44.51
N LYS A 115 -6.89 -1.79 -43.77
CA LYS A 115 -6.99 -0.35 -43.48
C LYS A 115 -5.65 0.19 -42.93
N LYS A 116 -5.29 1.38 -43.42
CA LYS A 116 -3.99 2.08 -43.24
C LYS A 116 -3.59 2.25 -41.77
N PRO A 117 -2.30 2.14 -41.40
CA PRO A 117 -1.86 2.35 -40.03
C PRO A 117 -1.87 3.85 -39.69
N PHE A 118 -2.72 4.24 -38.74
CA PHE A 118 -2.54 5.48 -37.99
C PHE A 118 -1.33 5.30 -37.09
N ALA A 119 -0.26 6.05 -37.35
CA ALA A 119 0.89 6.16 -36.48
C ALA A 119 0.48 6.93 -35.21
N VAL A 120 0.06 6.20 -34.18
CA VAL A 120 -0.02 6.73 -32.83
C VAL A 120 1.35 6.54 -32.19
N ASN A 121 2.00 7.65 -31.87
CA ASN A 121 3.24 7.70 -31.10
C ASN A 121 3.02 7.01 -29.75
N ASN A 122 3.41 5.73 -29.66
CA ASN A 122 3.60 5.08 -28.38
C ASN A 122 4.84 5.68 -27.71
N SER A 123 4.61 6.56 -26.74
CA SER A 123 5.60 6.91 -25.74
C SER A 123 6.13 5.61 -25.13
N ARG A 124 7.44 5.39 -25.31
CA ARG A 124 8.21 4.22 -24.88
C ARG A 124 7.95 3.87 -23.41
N VAL A 125 7.05 2.91 -23.16
CA VAL A 125 7.18 2.04 -21.99
C VAL A 125 8.37 1.14 -22.31
N LYS A 126 9.53 1.45 -21.74
CA LYS A 126 10.66 0.52 -21.72
C LYS A 126 10.20 -0.69 -20.91
N GLN A 127 9.66 -1.68 -21.59
CA GLN A 127 9.42 -3.00 -21.05
C GLN A 127 10.82 -3.60 -20.84
N THR A 128 11.37 -3.41 -19.65
CA THR A 128 12.60 -4.08 -19.23
C THR A 128 12.35 -5.58 -19.35
N VAL A 129 13.00 -6.20 -20.32
CA VAL A 129 12.98 -7.64 -20.52
C VAL A 129 13.67 -8.23 -19.30
N PHE A 130 12.87 -8.62 -18.30
CA PHE A 130 13.42 -9.27 -17.12
C PHE A 130 13.85 -10.69 -17.51
N GLU A 131 15.12 -10.98 -17.26
CA GLU A 131 15.67 -12.33 -17.30
C GLU A 131 14.78 -13.26 -16.46
N GLN A 132 14.44 -14.43 -16.99
CA GLN A 132 13.55 -15.36 -16.29
C GLN A 132 14.21 -15.78 -14.98
N LEU A 133 13.58 -15.41 -13.88
CA LEU A 133 14.09 -15.69 -12.54
C LEU A 133 14.08 -17.21 -12.30
N THR A 134 15.19 -17.77 -11.83
CA THR A 134 15.21 -19.18 -11.43
C THR A 134 14.31 -19.41 -10.21
N LEU A 135 13.85 -20.65 -10.01
CA LEU A 135 13.02 -20.97 -8.84
C LEU A 135 13.76 -20.71 -7.53
N GLU A 136 15.07 -21.01 -7.49
CA GLU A 136 15.93 -20.80 -6.32
C GLU A 136 16.17 -19.31 -6.04
N ASP A 137 16.46 -18.52 -7.07
CA ASP A 137 16.54 -17.06 -6.92
C ASP A 137 15.21 -16.46 -6.44
N GLY A 138 14.10 -17.02 -6.89
CA GLY A 138 12.75 -16.60 -6.49
C GLY A 138 12.48 -16.84 -5.02
N THR A 139 12.81 -18.03 -4.51
CA THR A 139 12.64 -18.34 -3.10
C THR A 139 13.58 -17.49 -2.24
N GLU A 140 14.84 -17.34 -2.64
CA GLU A 140 15.80 -16.51 -1.92
C GLU A 140 15.36 -15.05 -1.85
N LEU A 141 14.97 -14.44 -2.98
CA LEU A 141 14.47 -13.06 -3.01
C LEU A 141 13.21 -12.87 -2.15
N ARG A 142 12.34 -13.89 -2.04
CA ARG A 142 11.19 -13.83 -1.13
C ARG A 142 11.63 -13.76 0.33
N TYR A 143 12.59 -14.59 0.75
CA TYR A 143 13.13 -14.56 2.11
C TYR A 143 13.83 -13.23 2.41
N MET A 144 14.67 -12.76 1.49
CA MET A 144 15.35 -11.47 1.63
C MET A 144 14.37 -10.30 1.68
N LEU A 145 13.28 -10.35 0.91
CA LEU A 145 12.23 -9.33 0.97
C LEU A 145 11.54 -9.35 2.33
N CYS A 146 11.17 -10.53 2.87
CA CYS A 146 10.63 -10.66 4.21
C CYS A 146 11.56 -10.04 5.28
N ASP A 147 12.87 -10.28 5.17
CA ASP A 147 13.89 -9.70 6.04
C ASP A 147 13.92 -8.16 6.01
N VAL A 148 13.71 -7.56 4.82
CA VAL A 148 13.61 -6.10 4.70
C VAL A 148 12.29 -5.60 5.29
N LEU A 149 11.19 -6.33 5.08
CA LEU A 149 9.89 -5.99 5.65
C LEU A 149 9.90 -6.05 7.19
N ASP A 150 10.68 -6.96 7.78
CA ASP A 150 10.90 -7.00 9.23
C ASP A 150 11.57 -5.72 9.73
N SER A 151 12.59 -5.26 8.99
CA SER A 151 13.28 -4.00 9.28
C SER A 151 12.34 -2.80 9.10
N LEU A 152 11.49 -2.82 8.07
CA LEU A 152 10.47 -1.81 7.81
C LEU A 152 9.41 -1.78 8.91
N PHE A 153 9.00 -2.94 9.43
CA PHE A 153 8.05 -3.02 10.54
C PHE A 153 8.58 -2.34 11.80
N VAL A 154 9.87 -2.53 12.11
CA VAL A 154 10.54 -1.83 13.22
C VAL A 154 10.67 -0.34 12.91
N PHE A 155 11.04 0.01 11.69
CA PHE A 155 11.19 1.39 11.24
C PHE A 155 9.90 2.19 11.39
N LEU A 156 8.74 1.61 11.07
CA LEU A 156 7.45 2.30 11.17
C LEU A 156 7.01 2.61 12.61
N ASN A 157 7.69 2.09 13.64
CA ASN A 157 7.52 2.56 15.02
C ASN A 157 8.30 3.85 15.32
N ARG A 158 9.15 4.30 14.41
CA ARG A 158 9.92 5.52 14.57
C ARG A 158 9.16 6.67 13.89
N ASP A 159 9.02 7.80 14.59
CA ASP A 159 8.35 9.03 14.11
C ASP A 159 9.17 9.77 13.01
N LEU A 160 9.93 9.06 12.19
CA LEU A 160 10.90 9.61 11.22
C LEU A 160 10.28 10.05 9.90
N LEU A 161 9.11 9.52 9.53
CA LEU A 161 8.47 9.81 8.24
C LEU A 161 7.57 11.06 8.25
N SER A 162 7.38 11.69 9.42
CA SER A 162 6.39 12.75 9.64
C SER A 162 6.60 13.98 8.74
N SER A 163 7.85 14.31 8.38
CA SER A 163 8.20 15.42 7.49
C SER A 163 8.33 15.05 6.02
N ALA A 164 8.29 13.76 5.68
CA ALA A 164 8.68 13.25 4.35
C ALA A 164 7.45 12.80 3.53
N GLN A 165 6.63 13.76 3.07
CA GLN A 165 5.36 13.47 2.38
C GLN A 165 5.49 12.52 1.18
N GLN A 166 6.54 12.69 0.36
CA GLN A 166 6.78 11.81 -0.78
C GLN A 166 7.12 10.38 -0.33
N CYS A 167 7.81 10.20 0.80
CA CYS A 167 8.12 8.89 1.39
C CYS A 167 6.85 8.19 1.89
N LEU A 168 5.94 8.93 2.48
CA LEU A 168 4.63 8.41 2.91
C LEU A 168 3.84 7.88 1.72
N ILE A 169 3.72 8.67 0.64
CA ILE A 169 3.01 8.26 -0.58
C ILE A 169 3.67 7.04 -1.20
N SER A 170 5.00 7.08 -1.33
CA SER A 170 5.76 5.98 -1.92
C SER A 170 5.59 4.68 -1.15
N LEU A 171 5.62 4.75 0.18
CA LEU A 171 5.41 3.59 1.04
C LEU A 171 3.99 3.05 0.90
N ALA A 172 2.96 3.90 0.93
CA ALA A 172 1.57 3.44 0.76
C ALA A 172 1.35 2.72 -0.58
N VAL A 173 1.94 3.25 -1.66
CA VAL A 173 1.91 2.62 -2.99
C VAL A 173 2.66 1.28 -2.97
N PHE A 174 3.82 1.21 -2.31
CA PHE A 174 4.56 -0.04 -2.17
C PHE A 174 3.76 -1.09 -1.39
N LEU A 175 3.13 -0.75 -0.27
CA LEU A 175 2.28 -1.68 0.48
C LEU A 175 1.11 -2.19 -0.39
N GLN A 176 0.45 -1.30 -1.13
CA GLN A 176 -0.55 -1.71 -2.13
C GLN A 176 0.00 -2.73 -3.13
N GLN A 177 1.21 -2.52 -3.65
CA GLN A 177 1.83 -3.38 -4.66
C GLN A 177 2.29 -4.72 -4.05
N LEU A 178 2.80 -4.69 -2.82
CA LEU A 178 3.20 -5.86 -2.05
C LEU A 178 2.02 -6.80 -1.83
N MET A 179 0.88 -6.25 -1.43
CA MET A 179 -0.35 -6.99 -1.21
C MET A 179 -0.78 -7.80 -2.44
N GLN A 180 -0.59 -7.27 -3.64
CA GLN A 180 -1.00 -7.91 -4.89
C GLN A 180 -0.23 -9.20 -5.23
N LEU A 181 0.90 -9.48 -4.57
CA LEU A 181 1.70 -10.67 -4.90
C LEU A 181 0.99 -11.99 -4.61
N ASP A 182 0.18 -12.05 -3.55
CA ASP A 182 -0.47 -13.29 -3.11
C ASP A 182 -1.85 -13.08 -2.46
N PHE A 183 -2.49 -11.94 -2.73
CA PHE A 183 -3.80 -11.62 -2.16
C PHE A 183 -4.85 -12.67 -2.52
N SER A 184 -5.63 -13.07 -1.51
CA SER A 184 -6.73 -14.01 -1.67
C SER A 184 -7.84 -13.74 -0.65
N GLU A 185 -8.97 -14.44 -0.76
CA GLU A 185 -10.05 -14.42 0.23
C GLU A 185 -9.58 -14.87 1.64
N LYS A 186 -8.44 -15.58 1.74
CA LYS A 186 -7.86 -16.05 3.01
C LYS A 186 -6.86 -15.07 3.63
N THR A 187 -6.59 -13.94 2.96
CA THR A 187 -5.64 -12.94 3.45
C THR A 187 -6.05 -12.44 4.83
N SER A 188 -5.09 -12.47 5.74
CA SER A 188 -5.25 -12.07 7.12
C SER A 188 -5.15 -10.56 7.28
N LEU A 189 -6.06 -9.97 8.05
CA LEU A 189 -6.09 -8.53 8.36
C LEU A 189 -5.55 -8.26 9.77
N LEU A 190 -4.63 -9.09 10.26
CA LEU A 190 -4.15 -9.02 11.64
C LEU A 190 -3.29 -7.78 11.89
N GLN A 191 -3.51 -7.15 13.04
CA GLN A 191 -2.58 -6.17 13.59
C GLN A 191 -1.49 -6.88 14.41
N CYS A 192 -0.24 -6.72 14.01
CA CYS A 192 0.90 -7.23 14.78
C CYS A 192 1.46 -6.14 15.69
N LYS A 193 1.55 -6.41 17.00
CA LYS A 193 2.21 -5.51 17.97
C LYS A 193 3.70 -5.79 18.15
N ARG A 194 4.12 -7.06 18.06
CA ARG A 194 5.53 -7.48 18.20
C ARG A 194 6.10 -7.92 16.85
N LEU A 195 7.42 -7.79 16.70
CA LEU A 195 8.13 -8.27 15.51
C LEU A 195 7.99 -9.78 15.33
N SER A 196 7.99 -10.55 16.43
CA SER A 196 7.80 -12.01 16.41
C SER A 196 6.47 -12.43 15.77
N ASP A 197 5.41 -11.66 16.00
CA ASP A 197 4.08 -11.96 15.45
C ASP A 197 4.05 -11.64 13.95
N PHE A 198 4.70 -10.54 13.56
CA PHE A 198 4.84 -10.13 12.17
C PHE A 198 5.67 -11.15 11.36
N GLN A 199 6.76 -11.66 11.93
CA GLN A 199 7.63 -12.65 11.30
C GLN A 199 6.93 -13.99 11.01
N ARG A 200 5.88 -14.32 11.78
CA ARG A 200 5.07 -15.54 11.56
C ARG A 200 4.15 -15.44 10.35
N LEU A 201 3.87 -14.23 9.86
CA LEU A 201 3.07 -14.02 8.66
C LEU A 201 3.84 -14.51 7.43
N ARG A 202 3.25 -15.43 6.68
CA ARG A 202 3.86 -16.02 5.47
C ARG A 202 3.48 -15.28 4.19
N GLY A 203 2.25 -14.75 4.13
CA GLY A 203 1.76 -14.02 2.96
C GLY A 203 2.28 -12.58 2.93
N PHE A 204 2.63 -12.10 1.74
CA PHE A 204 2.96 -10.69 1.52
C PHE A 204 1.74 -9.79 1.68
N SER A 205 0.56 -10.28 1.32
CA SER A 205 -0.73 -9.64 1.59
C SER A 205 -0.99 -9.47 3.08
N ASP A 206 -0.81 -10.52 3.89
CA ASP A 206 -0.93 -10.46 5.35
C ASP A 206 0.05 -9.44 5.95
N ARG A 207 1.32 -9.52 5.54
CA ARG A 207 2.37 -8.58 5.97
C ARG A 207 2.05 -7.14 5.56
N SER A 208 1.47 -6.93 4.38
CA SER A 208 1.04 -5.61 3.94
C SER A 208 -0.04 -5.03 4.85
N PHE A 209 -1.06 -5.80 5.23
CA PHE A 209 -2.07 -5.32 6.18
C PHE A 209 -1.49 -5.02 7.55
N ALA A 210 -0.61 -5.89 8.08
CA ALA A 210 0.06 -5.64 9.35
C ALA A 210 0.94 -4.38 9.31
N LEU A 211 1.65 -4.13 8.20
CA LEU A 211 2.42 -2.91 7.98
C LEU A 211 1.53 -1.68 7.83
N MET A 212 0.37 -1.79 7.16
CA MET A 212 -0.60 -0.69 7.09
C MET A 212 -1.17 -0.34 8.48
N HIS A 213 -1.50 -1.34 9.32
CA HIS A 213 -1.89 -1.07 10.70
C HIS A 213 -0.81 -0.32 11.45
N ARG A 214 0.44 -0.77 11.34
CA ARG A 214 1.60 -0.14 11.96
C ARG A 214 1.82 1.28 11.45
N PHE A 215 1.65 1.49 10.14
CA PHE A 215 1.83 2.78 9.49
C PHE A 215 0.77 3.80 9.95
N LEU A 216 -0.48 3.35 10.12
CA LEU A 216 -1.58 4.18 10.65
C LEU A 216 -1.48 4.47 12.14
N ASP A 217 -0.83 3.60 12.92
CA ASP A 217 -0.64 3.81 14.36
C ASP A 217 0.36 4.94 14.67
N ASN A 218 1.13 5.40 13.67
CA ASN A 218 2.17 6.40 13.84
C ASN A 218 1.73 7.81 13.34
N ARG A 219 0.86 8.46 14.14
CA ARG A 219 0.37 9.86 14.07
C ARG A 219 -0.29 10.34 12.75
N HIS A 220 -0.93 11.49 12.88
CA HIS A 220 -2.22 11.81 12.25
C HIS A 220 -2.20 12.32 10.79
N ALA A 221 -1.04 12.69 10.25
CA ALA A 221 -0.94 13.10 8.84
C ALA A 221 -0.86 11.92 7.85
N VAL A 222 -0.69 10.69 8.36
CA VAL A 222 -0.44 9.48 7.56
C VAL A 222 -1.72 8.80 7.10
N SER A 223 -2.79 8.90 7.89
CA SER A 223 -4.08 8.25 7.63
C SER A 223 -4.61 8.61 6.23
N GLY A 224 -4.58 9.89 5.87
CA GLY A 224 -5.09 10.38 4.59
C GLY A 224 -4.39 9.74 3.38
N VAL A 225 -3.09 9.44 3.50
CA VAL A 225 -2.32 8.82 2.42
C VAL A 225 -2.73 7.36 2.23
N VAL A 226 -2.82 6.59 3.32
CA VAL A 226 -3.23 5.17 3.26
C VAL A 226 -4.67 5.06 2.77
N TYR A 227 -5.59 5.82 3.36
CA TYR A 227 -6.98 5.77 2.94
C TYR A 227 -7.17 6.29 1.52
N GLY A 228 -6.52 7.38 1.12
CA GLY A 228 -6.66 7.95 -0.21
C GLY A 228 -6.01 7.12 -1.32
N ARG A 229 -4.84 6.51 -1.07
CA ARG A 229 -4.07 5.76 -2.10
C ARG A 229 -4.37 4.27 -2.12
N VAL A 230 -4.75 3.68 -0.98
CA VAL A 230 -4.93 2.23 -0.86
C VAL A 230 -6.39 1.84 -0.69
N VAL A 231 -7.13 2.53 0.18
CA VAL A 231 -8.49 2.10 0.55
C VAL A 231 -9.54 2.63 -0.42
N MET A 232 -9.60 3.94 -0.63
CA MET A 232 -10.59 4.64 -1.45
C MET A 232 -10.70 4.07 -2.87
N PRO A 233 -9.59 3.79 -3.60
CA PRO A 233 -9.71 3.25 -4.96
C PRO A 233 -10.43 1.89 -5.00
N ARG A 234 -10.37 1.11 -3.92
CA ARG A 234 -10.97 -0.24 -3.86
C ARG A 234 -12.46 -0.15 -3.55
N LEU A 235 -12.85 0.82 -2.72
CA LEU A 235 -14.26 1.17 -2.52
C LEU A 235 -14.91 1.69 -3.82
N LEU A 236 -14.13 2.37 -4.66
CA LEU A 236 -14.55 2.89 -5.97
C LEU A 236 -14.45 1.88 -7.13
N PHE A 237 -13.97 0.66 -6.89
CA PHE A 237 -13.65 -0.32 -7.94
C PHE A 237 -12.71 0.24 -9.02
N TRP A 238 -11.69 0.99 -8.64
CA TRP A 238 -10.60 1.38 -9.54
C TRP A 238 -9.63 0.23 -9.75
N THR A 239 -8.90 0.28 -10.87
CA THR A 239 -7.84 -0.67 -11.18
C THR A 239 -6.74 -0.65 -10.12
N PHE A 240 -5.85 -1.65 -10.16
CA PHE A 240 -4.68 -1.70 -9.28
C PHE A 240 -3.65 -0.60 -9.51
N GLU A 241 -3.76 0.13 -10.62
CA GLU A 241 -3.01 1.35 -10.93
C GLU A 241 -3.73 2.62 -10.44
N ASN A 242 -4.85 2.45 -9.73
CA ASN A 242 -5.73 3.51 -9.26
C ASN A 242 -6.32 4.36 -10.39
N THR A 243 -6.63 3.71 -11.53
CA THR A 243 -7.35 4.32 -12.65
C THR A 243 -8.80 3.83 -12.72
N VAL A 244 -9.69 4.61 -13.32
CA VAL A 244 -11.10 4.22 -13.48
C VAL A 244 -11.18 3.04 -14.44
N LEU A 245 -12.02 2.04 -14.13
CA LEU A 245 -12.28 0.93 -15.04
C LEU A 245 -12.86 1.43 -16.37
N PRO A 246 -12.46 0.86 -17.52
CA PRO A 246 -13.06 1.20 -18.80
C PRO A 246 -14.58 1.00 -18.79
N THR A 247 -15.31 1.86 -19.49
CA THR A 247 -16.79 1.93 -19.45
C THR A 247 -17.48 0.60 -19.76
N ASN A 248 -16.85 -0.27 -20.55
CA ASN A 248 -17.42 -1.55 -20.99
C ASN A 248 -16.99 -2.74 -20.11
N ALA A 249 -16.13 -2.54 -19.12
CA ALA A 249 -15.65 -3.60 -18.25
C ALA A 249 -16.59 -3.83 -17.06
N HIS A 250 -16.75 -5.07 -16.64
CA HIS A 250 -17.37 -5.42 -15.36
C HIS A 250 -16.28 -5.68 -14.31
N PRO A 251 -16.48 -5.31 -13.03
CA PRO A 251 -15.50 -5.56 -11.99
C PRO A 251 -15.30 -7.08 -11.81
N PRO A 252 -14.07 -7.60 -11.93
CA PRO A 252 -13.76 -9.00 -11.63
C PRO A 252 -14.08 -9.35 -10.17
N LYS A 253 -14.33 -10.63 -9.89
CA LYS A 253 -14.57 -11.14 -8.52
C LYS A 253 -13.47 -10.68 -7.54
N LEU A 254 -12.22 -10.71 -7.98
CA LEU A 254 -11.07 -10.27 -7.19
C LEU A 254 -11.22 -8.84 -6.66
N MET A 255 -11.78 -7.92 -7.45
CA MET A 255 -11.98 -6.52 -7.01
C MET A 255 -13.03 -6.44 -5.90
N THR A 256 -14.07 -7.29 -5.95
CA THR A 256 -15.03 -7.42 -4.86
C THR A 256 -14.36 -7.95 -3.60
N THR A 257 -13.47 -8.95 -3.70
CA THR A 257 -12.70 -9.44 -2.55
C THR A 257 -11.80 -8.36 -1.95
N TYR A 258 -11.13 -7.55 -2.78
CA TYR A 258 -10.36 -6.40 -2.29
C TYR A 258 -11.24 -5.37 -1.58
N LYS A 259 -12.41 -5.06 -2.14
CA LYS A 259 -13.38 -4.16 -1.51
C LYS A 259 -13.78 -4.68 -0.13
N GLU A 260 -14.14 -5.96 -0.01
CA GLU A 260 -14.51 -6.60 1.27
C GLU A 260 -13.35 -6.57 2.28
N ALA A 261 -12.13 -6.86 1.85
CA ALA A 261 -10.95 -6.76 2.72
C ALA A 261 -10.72 -5.32 3.21
N MET A 262 -10.91 -4.31 2.36
CA MET A 262 -10.80 -2.91 2.75
C MET A 262 -11.90 -2.48 3.71
N LEU A 263 -13.15 -2.95 3.53
CA LEU A 263 -14.26 -2.68 4.44
C LEU A 263 -13.99 -3.27 5.83
N ASN A 264 -13.55 -4.53 5.89
CA ASN A 264 -13.15 -5.17 7.14
C ASN A 264 -11.95 -4.48 7.81
N PHE A 265 -10.96 -4.05 7.02
CA PHE A 265 -9.84 -3.28 7.53
C PHE A 265 -10.29 -1.94 8.13
N ILE A 266 -11.15 -1.18 7.46
CA ILE A 266 -11.72 0.06 7.99
C ILE A 266 -12.46 -0.20 9.30
N ARG A 267 -13.29 -1.26 9.36
CA ARG A 267 -14.00 -1.65 10.58
C ARG A 267 -13.04 -1.86 11.75
N LEU A 268 -11.99 -2.67 11.57
CA LEU A 268 -10.96 -2.90 12.61
C LEU A 268 -10.26 -1.60 13.04
N ARG A 269 -10.11 -0.63 12.14
CA ARG A 269 -9.53 0.69 12.47
C ARG A 269 -10.51 1.58 13.24
N ILE A 270 -11.80 1.60 12.88
CA ILE A 270 -12.82 2.36 13.61
C ILE A 270 -12.96 1.85 15.05
N GLU A 271 -12.86 0.54 15.26
CA GLU A 271 -12.91 -0.09 16.60
C GLU A 271 -11.81 0.42 17.56
N LYS A 272 -10.74 1.03 17.06
CA LYS A 272 -9.71 1.68 17.89
C LYS A 272 -10.12 3.04 18.46
N ASN A 273 -11.24 3.58 17.99
CA ASN A 273 -11.84 4.82 18.46
C ASN A 273 -10.90 6.05 18.44
N SER A 274 -10.06 6.15 17.40
CA SER A 274 -9.22 7.33 17.15
C SER A 274 -10.02 8.38 16.39
N GLU A 275 -10.40 9.48 17.06
CA GLU A 275 -11.24 10.54 16.46
C GLU A 275 -10.63 11.10 15.16
N GLU A 276 -9.32 11.31 15.13
CA GLU A 276 -8.63 11.86 13.96
C GLU A 276 -8.64 10.88 12.76
N GLU A 277 -8.50 9.58 13.04
CA GLU A 277 -8.59 8.55 12.02
C GLU A 277 -10.02 8.38 11.50
N ILE A 278 -11.01 8.40 12.41
CA ILE A 278 -12.43 8.36 12.09
C ILE A 278 -12.83 9.57 11.23
N PHE A 279 -12.34 10.77 11.57
CA PHE A 279 -12.53 11.97 10.74
C PHE A 279 -11.92 11.81 9.35
N THR A 280 -10.73 11.20 9.26
CA THR A 280 -10.10 10.90 7.96
C THR A 280 -10.93 9.93 7.13
N ILE A 281 -11.46 8.87 7.76
CA ILE A 281 -12.35 7.90 7.10
C ILE A 281 -13.61 8.62 6.58
N LEU A 282 -14.22 9.49 7.39
CA LEU A 282 -15.37 10.30 6.98
C LEU A 282 -15.04 11.15 5.75
N LEU A 283 -13.90 11.84 5.74
CA LEU A 283 -13.45 12.64 4.59
C LEU A 283 -13.25 11.77 3.34
N VAL A 284 -12.77 10.53 3.50
CA VAL A 284 -12.61 9.59 2.38
C VAL A 284 -13.97 9.18 1.81
N LEU A 285 -14.97 8.90 2.66
CA LEU A 285 -16.34 8.62 2.20
C LEU A 285 -16.94 9.80 1.44
N GLN A 286 -16.73 11.02 1.91
CA GLN A 286 -17.15 12.24 1.20
C GLN A 286 -16.46 12.34 -0.17
N ASN A 287 -15.17 12.02 -0.25
CA ASN A 287 -14.43 12.00 -1.52
C ASN A 287 -14.93 10.91 -2.48
N VAL A 288 -15.36 9.74 -1.98
CA VAL A 288 -16.00 8.70 -2.79
C VAL A 288 -17.22 9.24 -3.50
N CYS A 289 -18.04 10.09 -2.85
CA CYS A 289 -19.22 10.70 -3.47
C CYS A 289 -18.89 11.58 -4.69
N PHE A 290 -17.74 12.26 -4.69
CA PHE A 290 -17.31 13.08 -5.82
C PHE A 290 -16.62 12.29 -6.94
N ARG A 291 -16.12 11.09 -6.65
CA ARG A 291 -15.29 10.29 -7.54
C ARG A 291 -15.97 9.01 -8.05
N CYS A 292 -17.23 8.79 -7.66
CA CYS A 292 -18.00 7.64 -8.10
C CYS A 292 -18.13 7.64 -9.63
N PRO A 293 -17.87 6.51 -10.31
CA PRO A 293 -18.12 6.37 -11.74
C PRO A 293 -19.59 6.62 -12.09
N ASP A 294 -19.84 7.29 -13.21
CA ASP A 294 -21.19 7.65 -13.65
C ASP A 294 -21.88 6.50 -14.42
N ARG A 295 -22.01 5.34 -13.76
CA ARG A 295 -22.63 4.12 -14.31
C ARG A 295 -23.47 3.46 -13.22
N SER A 296 -24.74 3.16 -13.49
CA SER A 296 -25.72 2.77 -12.47
C SER A 296 -25.33 1.52 -11.66
N ASP A 297 -24.83 0.47 -12.32
CA ASP A 297 -24.38 -0.77 -11.67
C ASP A 297 -23.12 -0.57 -10.80
N TYR A 298 -22.27 0.40 -11.13
CA TYR A 298 -21.14 0.80 -10.29
C TYR A 298 -21.61 1.67 -9.13
N ARG A 299 -22.47 2.67 -9.38
CA ARG A 299 -23.02 3.56 -8.34
C ARG A 299 -23.67 2.75 -7.23
N ALA A 300 -24.48 1.74 -7.53
CA ALA A 300 -25.09 0.89 -6.51
C ALA A 300 -24.04 0.14 -5.63
N LYS A 301 -22.98 -0.40 -6.25
CA LYS A 301 -21.90 -1.10 -5.53
C LYS A 301 -21.06 -0.16 -4.66
N VAL A 302 -20.75 1.02 -5.17
CA VAL A 302 -20.01 2.05 -4.43
C VAL A 302 -20.87 2.60 -3.29
N ALA A 303 -22.15 2.88 -3.53
CA ALA A 303 -23.10 3.30 -2.50
C ALA A 303 -23.19 2.28 -1.37
N SER A 304 -23.32 0.98 -1.69
CA SER A 304 -23.29 -0.09 -0.69
C SER A 304 -22.02 -0.06 0.18
N SER A 305 -20.86 0.28 -0.40
CA SER A 305 -19.60 0.37 0.34
C SER A 305 -19.61 1.55 1.32
N VAL A 306 -20.15 2.69 0.90
CA VAL A 306 -20.29 3.88 1.77
C VAL A 306 -21.21 3.59 2.95
N ILE A 307 -22.37 2.98 2.69
CA ILE A 307 -23.38 2.60 3.68
C ILE A 307 -22.81 1.62 4.72
N GLU A 308 -22.04 0.64 4.26
CA GLU A 308 -21.41 -0.35 5.13
C GLU A 308 -20.39 0.29 6.08
N VAL A 309 -19.54 1.21 5.60
CA VAL A 309 -18.62 1.94 6.49
C VAL A 309 -19.37 2.83 7.48
N LEU A 310 -20.41 3.55 7.03
CA LEU A 310 -21.23 4.40 7.89
C LEU A 310 -21.89 3.61 9.03
N ALA A 311 -22.12 2.31 8.86
CA ALA A 311 -22.72 1.45 9.90
C ALA A 311 -21.85 1.31 11.13
N TYR A 312 -20.54 1.45 10.97
CA TYR A 312 -19.57 1.32 12.04
C TYR A 312 -19.17 2.67 12.65
N LEU A 313 -19.51 3.79 12.00
CA LEU A 313 -19.12 5.12 12.48
C LEU A 313 -19.92 5.55 13.71
N PRO A 314 -19.32 6.30 14.66
CA PRO A 314 -20.06 6.88 15.77
C PRO A 314 -21.19 7.81 15.32
N PRO A 315 -22.29 7.94 16.08
CA PRO A 315 -23.47 8.73 15.68
C PRO A 315 -23.18 10.19 15.30
N LYS A 316 -22.17 10.80 15.93
CA LYS A 316 -21.70 12.15 15.58
C LYS A 316 -21.30 12.24 14.10
N HIS A 317 -20.45 11.32 13.64
CA HIS A 317 -19.94 11.30 12.27
C HIS A 317 -21.00 10.91 11.25
N ILE A 318 -21.98 10.09 11.64
CA ILE A 318 -23.15 9.78 10.81
C ILE A 318 -23.97 11.04 10.55
N ARG A 319 -24.20 11.88 11.58
CA ARG A 319 -24.87 13.18 11.42
C ARG A 319 -24.07 14.14 10.53
N ASP A 320 -22.76 14.19 10.71
CA ASP A 320 -21.88 15.01 9.87
C ASP A 320 -21.96 14.57 8.40
N PHE A 321 -22.02 13.26 8.15
CA PHE A 321 -22.23 12.73 6.80
C PHE A 321 -23.62 13.08 6.23
N ALA A 322 -24.68 13.06 7.05
CA ALA A 322 -26.02 13.46 6.63
C ALA A 322 -26.06 14.94 6.22
N ASN A 323 -25.44 15.82 7.01
CA ASN A 323 -25.30 17.24 6.69
C ASN A 323 -24.53 17.45 5.37
N PHE A 324 -23.47 16.66 5.18
CA PHE A 324 -22.73 16.64 3.91
C PHE A 324 -23.63 16.23 2.73
N LEU A 325 -24.42 15.15 2.85
CA LEU A 325 -25.32 14.70 1.78
C LEU A 325 -26.35 15.78 1.39
N LEU A 326 -26.90 16.51 2.36
CA LEU A 326 -27.81 17.63 2.09
C LEU A 326 -27.13 18.73 1.28
N LEU A 327 -25.89 19.07 1.63
CA LEU A 327 -25.10 20.07 0.91
C LEU A 327 -24.81 19.63 -0.54
N ILE A 328 -24.37 18.38 -0.74
CA ILE A 328 -24.02 17.90 -2.08
C ILE A 328 -25.22 17.47 -2.93
N GLY A 329 -26.40 17.30 -2.34
CA GLY A 329 -27.65 17.11 -3.08
C GLY A 329 -28.00 18.29 -3.99
N ALA A 330 -27.52 19.49 -3.66
CA ALA A 330 -27.65 20.70 -4.46
C ALA A 330 -26.45 20.95 -5.42
N ASN A 331 -25.54 19.99 -5.58
CA ASN A 331 -24.35 20.18 -6.40
C ASN A 331 -24.67 20.43 -7.88
N SER A 332 -23.91 21.31 -8.53
CA SER A 332 -24.12 21.62 -9.96
C SER A 332 -23.90 20.43 -10.89
N LYS A 333 -23.09 19.44 -10.48
CA LYS A 333 -22.83 18.22 -11.26
C LYS A 333 -23.96 17.20 -11.10
N VAL A 334 -24.63 16.86 -12.20
CA VAL A 334 -25.71 15.86 -12.25
C VAL A 334 -25.27 14.51 -11.69
N ALA A 335 -24.08 14.02 -12.07
CA ALA A 335 -23.55 12.74 -11.59
C ALA A 335 -23.43 12.67 -10.06
N VAL A 336 -22.99 13.77 -9.42
CA VAL A 336 -22.86 13.86 -7.95
C VAL A 336 -24.25 13.80 -7.30
N ARG A 337 -25.21 14.58 -7.81
CA ARG A 337 -26.60 14.55 -7.31
C ARG A 337 -27.25 13.17 -7.49
N GLY A 338 -27.04 12.55 -8.64
CA GLY A 338 -27.53 11.20 -8.93
C GLY A 338 -26.98 10.17 -7.94
N PHE A 339 -25.71 10.27 -7.58
CA PHE A 339 -25.11 9.39 -6.57
C PHE A 339 -25.64 9.65 -5.15
N VAL A 340 -25.94 10.90 -4.78
CA VAL A 340 -26.58 11.23 -3.49
C VAL A 340 -27.93 10.54 -3.37
N ILE A 341 -28.74 10.53 -4.43
CA ILE A 341 -30.04 9.84 -4.46
C ILE A 341 -29.85 8.33 -4.23
N GLU A 342 -28.83 7.73 -4.86
CA GLU A 342 -28.49 6.31 -4.70
C GLU A 342 -28.12 5.97 -3.24
N ILE A 343 -27.46 6.87 -2.53
CA ILE A 343 -27.10 6.71 -1.11
C ILE A 343 -28.30 6.97 -0.18
N ALA A 344 -29.15 7.97 -0.50
CA ALA A 344 -30.16 8.49 0.40
C ALA A 344 -31.12 7.41 0.91
N VAL A 345 -31.64 6.55 0.02
CA VAL A 345 -32.61 5.51 0.40
C VAL A 345 -31.97 4.45 1.32
N PRO A 346 -30.82 3.84 0.98
CA PRO A 346 -30.09 2.97 1.90
C PRO A 346 -29.73 3.64 3.23
N PHE A 347 -29.30 4.90 3.20
CA PHE A 347 -28.87 5.65 4.38
C PHE A 347 -30.03 5.87 5.37
N VAL A 348 -31.21 6.28 4.87
CA VAL A 348 -32.41 6.45 5.71
C VAL A 348 -32.84 5.11 6.32
N LYS A 349 -32.84 4.02 5.53
CA LYS A 349 -33.16 2.68 6.04
C LYS A 349 -32.22 2.25 7.17
N GLN A 350 -30.94 2.56 7.04
CA GLN A 350 -29.93 2.26 8.04
C GLN A 350 -30.09 3.10 9.31
N CYS A 351 -30.29 4.41 9.16
CA CYS A 351 -30.56 5.30 10.28
C CYS A 351 -31.83 4.88 11.04
N GLY A 352 -32.89 4.53 10.31
CA GLY A 352 -34.13 4.02 10.91
C GLY A 352 -33.90 2.81 11.81
N LYS A 353 -33.00 1.88 11.43
CA LYS A 353 -32.61 0.73 12.25
C LYS A 353 -31.78 1.09 13.49
N LEU A 354 -30.91 2.10 13.36
CA LEU A 354 -30.07 2.59 14.46
C LEU A 354 -30.89 3.33 15.53
N PHE A 355 -31.99 4.00 15.14
CA PHE A 355 -32.88 4.70 16.06
C PHE A 355 -34.06 3.86 16.57
N SER A 356 -34.23 2.62 16.08
CA SER A 356 -35.30 1.70 16.50
C SER A 356 -34.88 0.66 17.55
N HIS A 357 -33.61 0.65 17.98
CA HIS A 357 -33.15 -0.16 19.11
C HIS A 357 -32.88 0.76 20.32
N PRO A 358 -33.64 0.59 21.43
CA PRO A 358 -33.49 1.39 22.64
C PRO A 358 -32.19 1.13 23.40
#